data_AF-A0A938MM57-F1
#
_entry.id   AF-A0A938MM57-F1
#
_cell.length_a   1.000
_cell.length_b   1.000
_cell.length_c   1.000
_cell.angle_alpha   90.00
_cell.angle_beta   90.00
_cell.angle_gamma   90.00
#
_symmetry.space_group_name_H-M   'P 1'
#
loop_
_entity.id
_entity.type
_entity.pdbx_description
1 polymer ?
#
loop_
_entity_poly.entity_id
_entity_poly.type
_entity_poly.pdbx_seq_one_letter_code
_entity_poly.pdbx_strand_id
1 'polypeptide(L)' 'MTRRDDILHTAYDALFAAFGPQHWWPGDTPFEVVVGAILTQNTAWSNVERAIANLKRERVLSPRALRDIHPRGL' A
#
# COMPACT_ATOMS: atom_id res chain seq x y z
N MET A 1 16.30 -26.85 -10.65
CA MET A 1 15.86 -25.43 -10.67
C MET A 1 15.94 -24.95 -12.10
N THR A 2 14.94 -24.22 -12.57
CA THR A 2 14.94 -23.70 -13.95
C THR A 2 15.75 -22.40 -14.00
N ARG A 3 16.37 -22.10 -15.15
CA ARG A 3 17.16 -20.87 -15.39
C ARG A 3 16.43 -19.57 -14.96
N ARG A 4 15.09 -19.58 -14.90
CA ARG A 4 14.27 -18.45 -14.43
C ARG A 4 14.34 -18.26 -12.91
N ASP A 5 14.36 -19.35 -12.15
CA ASP A 5 14.45 -19.29 -10.68
C ASP A 5 15.77 -18.64 -10.26
N ASP A 6 16.87 -19.01 -10.93
CA ASP A 6 18.21 -18.48 -10.66
C ASP A 6 18.30 -16.96 -10.93
N ILE A 7 17.61 -16.44 -11.95
CA ILE A 7 17.59 -15.02 -12.28
C ILE A 7 16.86 -14.22 -11.20
N LEU A 8 15.71 -14.71 -10.71
CA LEU A 8 14.94 -14.01 -9.68
C LEU A 8 15.72 -13.92 -8.37
N HIS A 9 16.38 -15.01 -7.97
CA HIS A 9 17.23 -15.01 -6.77
C HIS A 9 18.42 -14.07 -6.91
N THR A 10 19.13 -14.12 -8.04
CA THR A 10 20.27 -13.22 -8.28
C THR A 10 19.85 -11.74 -8.25
N ALA A 11 18.71 -11.41 -8.87
CA ALA A 11 18.19 -10.05 -8.86
C ALA A 11 17.77 -9.61 -7.46
N TYR A 12 17.09 -10.48 -6.70
CA TYR A 12 16.71 -10.20 -5.32
C TYR A 12 17.94 -9.95 -4.45
N ASP A 13 18.95 -10.83 -4.50
CA ASP A 13 20.15 -10.72 -3.68
C ASP A 13 20.93 -9.43 -3.99
N ALA A 14 21.07 -9.08 -5.27
CA ALA A 14 21.74 -7.85 -5.68
C ALA A 14 21.01 -6.59 -5.18
N LEU A 15 19.67 -6.55 -5.32
CA LEU A 15 18.87 -5.43 -4.83
C LEU A 15 18.87 -5.36 -3.30
N PHE A 16 18.77 -6.50 -2.62
CA PHE A 16 18.79 -6.57 -1.16
C PHE A 16 20.15 -6.15 -0.59
N ALA A 17 21.25 -6.56 -1.21
CA ALA A 17 22.59 -6.11 -0.81
C ALA A 17 22.79 -4.60 -0.98
N ALA A 18 22.23 -4.02 -2.05
CA ALA A 18 22.37 -2.59 -2.33
C ALA A 18 21.47 -1.71 -1.44
N PHE A 19 20.25 -2.14 -1.15
CA PHE A 19 19.23 -1.29 -0.54
C PHE A 19 18.78 -1.77 0.85
N GLY A 20 19.01 -3.03 1.21
CA GLY A 20 18.51 -3.63 2.45
C GLY A 20 16.98 -3.71 2.51
N PRO A 21 16.39 -3.91 3.71
CA PRO A 21 14.94 -3.92 3.89
C PRO A 21 14.32 -2.57 3.50
N GLN A 22 13.53 -2.55 2.42
CA GLN A 22 12.97 -1.31 1.88
C GLN A 22 11.67 -0.87 2.55
N HIS A 23 10.94 -1.77 3.20
CA HIS A 23 9.57 -1.49 3.66
C HIS A 23 8.73 -0.81 2.56
N TRP A 24 8.89 -1.33 1.33
CA TRP A 24 8.56 -0.66 0.07
C TRP A 24 7.09 -0.24 -0.08
N TRP A 25 6.18 -0.83 0.71
CA TRP A 25 4.82 -0.35 0.84
C TRP A 25 4.61 0.27 2.23
N PRO A 26 4.44 1.60 2.33
CA PRO A 26 4.22 2.26 3.60
C PRO A 26 2.82 2.01 4.14
N GLY A 27 2.69 1.89 5.45
CA GLY A 27 1.40 1.82 6.14
C GLY A 27 1.56 1.42 7.60
N ASP A 28 0.76 2.00 8.48
CA ASP A 28 0.83 1.74 9.92
C ASP A 28 0.15 0.41 10.28
N THR A 29 -0.79 -0.05 9.43
CA THR A 29 -1.57 -1.28 9.65
C THR A 29 -1.76 -2.06 8.36
N PRO A 30 -1.98 -3.39 8.42
CA PRO A 30 -2.32 -4.18 7.24
C PRO A 30 -3.57 -3.66 6.51
N PHE A 31 -4.53 -3.09 7.23
CA PHE A 31 -5.72 -2.53 6.62
C PHE A 31 -5.42 -1.27 5.80
N GLU A 32 -4.54 -0.40 6.29
CA GLU A 32 -4.07 0.76 5.53
C GLU A 32 -3.34 0.33 4.25
N VAL A 33 -2.51 -0.71 4.31
CA VAL A 33 -1.82 -1.26 3.13
C VAL A 33 -2.85 -1.69 2.06
N VAL A 34 -3.91 -2.40 2.48
CA VAL A 34 -5.00 -2.82 1.58
C VAL A 34 -5.73 -1.62 0.99
N VAL A 35 -6.10 -0.63 1.82
CA VAL A 35 -6.77 0.59 1.34
C VAL A 35 -5.89 1.36 0.36
N GLY A 36 -4.60 1.50 0.64
CA GLY A 36 -3.64 2.12 -0.27
C GLY A 36 -3.53 1.39 -1.60
N ALA A 37 -3.50 0.05 -1.59
CA ALA A 37 -3.43 -0.75 -2.80
C ALA A 37 -4.69 -0.61 -3.68
N ILE A 38 -5.87 -0.46 -3.07
CA ILE A 38 -7.11 -0.17 -3.79
C ILE A 38 -7.07 1.25 -4.36
N LEU A 39 -6.70 2.23 -3.53
CA LEU A 39 -6.71 3.64 -3.93
C LEU A 39 -5.68 3.95 -5.01
N THR A 40 -4.56 3.22 -5.12
CA THR A 40 -3.53 3.49 -6.13
C THR A 40 -3.98 3.23 -7.57
N GLN A 41 -5.11 2.54 -7.76
CA GLN A 41 -5.63 2.24 -9.10
C GLN A 41 -5.98 3.55 -9.84
N ASN A 42 -5.39 3.76 -11.02
CA ASN A 42 -5.61 4.91 -11.89
C ASN A 42 -5.39 6.29 -11.21
N THR A 43 -4.52 6.37 -10.21
CA THR A 43 -4.18 7.64 -9.55
C THR A 43 -2.69 7.74 -9.20
N ALA A 44 -2.21 8.95 -8.95
CA ALA A 44 -0.87 9.20 -8.45
C ALA A 44 -0.75 8.87 -6.96
N TRP A 45 0.41 8.35 -6.52
CA TRP A 45 0.66 8.02 -5.11
C TRP A 45 0.42 9.19 -4.16
N SER A 46 0.78 10.41 -4.53
CA SER A 46 0.52 11.62 -3.72
C SER A 46 -0.97 11.88 -3.44
N ASN A 47 -1.86 11.45 -4.34
CA ASN A 47 -3.31 11.53 -4.10
C ASN A 47 -3.77 10.45 -3.12
N VAL A 48 -3.17 9.27 -3.15
CA VAL A 48 -3.43 8.17 -2.21
C VAL A 48 -3.02 8.60 -0.81
N GLU A 49 -1.81 9.14 -0.64
CA GLU A 49 -1.30 9.64 0.64
C GLU A 49 -2.25 10.68 1.23
N ARG A 50 -2.70 11.64 0.41
CA ARG A 50 -3.66 12.66 0.83
C ARG A 50 -5.01 12.07 1.24
N ALA A 51 -5.51 11.07 0.51
CA ALA A 51 -6.76 10.40 0.86
C ALA A 51 -6.63 9.62 2.19
N ILE A 52 -5.57 8.84 2.36
CA ILE A 52 -5.28 8.11 3.61
C ILE A 52 -5.13 9.08 4.78
N ALA A 53 -4.38 10.18 4.62
CA ALA A 53 -4.23 11.20 5.65
C ALA A 53 -5.57 11.81 6.07
N ASN A 54 -6.49 12.03 5.12
CA ASN A 54 -7.84 12.49 5.44
C ASN A 54 -8.63 11.43 6.22
N LEU A 55 -8.61 10.15 5.80
CA LEU A 55 -9.31 9.08 6.51
C LEU A 55 -8.76 8.88 7.94
N LYS A 56 -7.44 9.02 8.14
CA LYS A 56 -6.80 9.00 9.45
C LYS A 56 -7.23 10.19 10.31
N ARG A 57 -7.23 11.40 9.75
CA ARG A 57 -7.66 12.63 10.44
C ARG A 57 -9.11 12.52 10.94
N GLU A 58 -10.00 11.98 10.12
CA GLU A 58 -11.40 11.75 10.50
C GLU A 58 -11.58 10.49 11.37
N ARG A 59 -10.50 9.74 11.65
CA ARG A 59 -10.50 8.50 12.44
C ARG A 59 -11.40 7.40 11.86
N VAL A 60 -11.54 7.37 10.55
CA VAL A 60 -12.40 6.43 9.83
C VAL A 60 -11.64 5.36 9.02
N LEU A 61 -10.31 5.31 9.11
CA LEU A 61 -9.50 4.28 8.43
C LEU A 61 -9.57 2.91 9.13
N SER A 62 -10.78 2.33 9.19
CA SER A 62 -11.02 0.96 9.64
C SER A 62 -12.20 0.36 8.87
N PRO A 63 -12.31 -0.99 8.77
CA PRO A 63 -13.40 -1.61 8.03
C PRO A 63 -14.79 -1.17 8.51
N ARG A 64 -14.99 -1.11 9.84
CA ARG A 64 -16.27 -0.73 10.44
C ARG A 64 -16.58 0.74 10.19
N ALA A 65 -15.62 1.63 10.48
CA ALA A 65 -15.85 3.05 10.31
C ALA A 65 -16.11 3.41 8.84
N LEU A 66 -15.36 2.87 7.88
CA LEU A 66 -15.62 3.10 6.45
C LEU A 66 -17.00 2.62 6.01
N ARG A 67 -17.43 1.43 6.45
CA ARG A 67 -18.76 0.90 6.14
C ARG A 67 -19.88 1.79 6.68
N ASP A 68 -19.67 2.38 7.86
CA ASP A 68 -20.68 3.19 8.54
C ASP A 68 -20.69 4.66 8.05
N ILE A 69 -19.74 5.06 7.17
CA ILE A 69 -19.79 6.36 6.49
C ILE A 69 -20.92 6.33 5.45
N HIS A 70 -21.89 7.22 5.61
CA HIS A 70 -22.89 7.46 4.58
C HIS A 70 -22.22 8.16 3.38
N PRO A 71 -22.25 7.58 2.18
CA PRO A 71 -21.81 8.26 0.97
C PRO A 71 -22.72 9.48 0.76
N ARG A 72 -22.17 10.70 0.76
CA ARG A 72 -22.98 11.87 0.38
C ARG A 72 -23.19 11.83 -1.14
N GLY A 73 -24.43 11.61 -1.57
CA GLY A 73 -24.84 11.76 -2.98
C GLY A 73 -24.69 10.51 -3.87
N LEU A 74 -24.89 9.31 -3.32
CA LEU A 74 -25.30 8.15 -4.12
C LEU A 74 -26.82 8.00 -4.09
#